data_AF-A0A9P0X7G6-F1
#
_entry.id   AF-A0A9P0X7G6-F1
#
_cell.length_a   1.000
_cell.length_b   1.000
_cell.length_c   1.000
_cell.angle_alpha   90.00
_cell.angle_beta   90.00
_cell.angle_gamma   90.00
#
_symmetry.space_group_name_H-M   'P 1'
#
loop_
_entity.id
_entity.type
_entity.pdbx_description
1 polymer ?
#
loop_
_entity_poly.entity_id
_entity_poly.type
_entity_poly.pdbx_seq_one_letter_code
_entity_poly.pdbx_strand_id
1 'polypeptide(L)'
;MPTSDFVLNESDSEIDSDEELQEAFAKGLLKPGLNEEIEKVEKRYANNVADIKTKLKEFQLKLPWVETLDLVTTVAPMAPDVALQIQQTAIRRKNLQENSKGKQVYDPTNDPVLNEFKRENLIHRQAQSAVLDGIKRLKDLNISTRRPDDFFAEMAKTDEHMQKVRKNLMAKQASQARVEKVRQLRDQKKMAKRVQIDTKLKQAADKKQMMEQLKRVRKGKSTDLDFLDDNKGKVNKGNVKNKVNKRRVMKDEKFGFGGKKKGSKLNTRESSSQMDGFNSSAKKKPFNFKSKQFTPNNKKKNQRPGKSKRKNAKR
;
A
#
# COMPACT_ATOMS: atom_id res chain seq x y z
N MET A 1 79.76 -77.03 4.77
CA MET A 1 80.54 -75.82 5.11
C MET A 1 80.86 -75.14 3.79
N PRO A 2 80.39 -73.91 3.52
CA PRO A 2 80.77 -72.73 4.32
C PRO A 2 79.66 -71.66 4.57
N THR A 3 79.86 -71.00 5.71
CA THR A 3 79.59 -69.59 6.12
C THR A 3 78.48 -68.76 5.45
N SER A 4 77.50 -68.43 6.28
CA SER A 4 76.65 -67.25 6.20
C SER A 4 77.43 -65.95 6.42
N ASP A 5 77.40 -65.03 5.47
CA ASP A 5 77.68 -63.61 5.69
C ASP A 5 76.37 -62.84 5.81
N PHE A 6 76.09 -62.38 7.02
CA PHE A 6 74.99 -61.50 7.37
C PHE A 6 75.50 -60.06 7.25
N VAL A 7 75.10 -59.36 6.18
CA VAL A 7 75.30 -57.92 6.03
C VAL A 7 73.97 -57.24 6.33
N LEU A 8 73.90 -56.60 7.50
CA LEU A 8 72.89 -55.62 7.85
C LEU A 8 73.04 -54.41 6.92
N ASN A 9 72.01 -54.15 6.11
CA ASN A 9 71.79 -52.84 5.52
C ASN A 9 70.42 -52.36 5.98
N GLU A 10 70.37 -51.99 7.26
CA GLU A 10 69.27 -51.25 7.87
C GLU A 10 69.54 -49.75 7.72
N SER A 11 68.47 -48.96 7.58
CA SER A 11 68.37 -47.49 7.67
C SER A 11 68.92 -46.65 6.50
N ASP A 12 68.00 -46.17 5.63
CA ASP A 12 67.94 -44.72 5.30
C ASP A 12 66.68 -44.24 4.53
N SER A 13 65.64 -45.06 4.32
CA SER A 13 64.52 -44.68 3.42
C SER A 13 63.20 -44.26 4.11
N GLU A 14 63.15 -44.16 5.44
CA GLU A 14 61.90 -43.80 6.16
C GLU A 14 61.82 -42.31 6.55
N ILE A 15 62.94 -41.59 6.58
CA ILE A 15 63.01 -40.21 7.10
C ILE A 15 62.50 -39.18 6.07
N ASP A 16 62.79 -39.39 4.77
CA ASP A 16 62.39 -38.45 3.70
C ASP A 16 60.86 -38.29 3.58
N SER A 17 60.09 -39.32 3.95
CA SER A 17 58.63 -39.30 3.78
C SER A 17 57.92 -38.34 4.75
N ASP A 18 58.41 -38.18 5.98
CA ASP A 18 57.80 -37.29 6.97
C ASP A 18 58.25 -35.83 6.77
N GLU A 19 59.50 -35.62 6.36
CA GLU A 19 60.02 -34.29 6.05
C GLU A 19 59.31 -33.67 4.84
N GLU A 20 59.07 -34.46 3.78
CA GLU A 20 58.28 -34.04 2.62
C GLU A 20 56.84 -33.64 2.99
N LEU A 21 56.20 -34.37 3.91
CA LEU A 21 54.85 -34.08 4.40
C LEU A 21 54.81 -32.78 5.22
N GLN A 22 55.81 -32.55 6.06
CA GLN A 22 55.96 -31.31 6.82
C GLN A 22 56.19 -30.11 5.91
N GLU A 23 57.01 -30.25 4.86
CA GLU A 23 57.20 -29.22 3.85
C GLU A 23 55.93 -28.93 3.04
N ALA A 24 55.17 -29.95 2.65
CA ALA A 24 53.92 -29.79 1.90
C ALA A 24 52.82 -29.11 2.75
N PHE A 25 52.79 -29.38 4.05
CA PHE A 25 51.94 -28.68 5.01
C PHE A 25 52.39 -27.21 5.19
N ALA A 26 53.69 -26.96 5.33
CA ALA A 26 54.25 -25.61 5.44
C ALA A 26 54.04 -24.77 4.17
N LYS A 27 54.10 -25.39 2.98
CA LYS A 27 53.77 -24.80 1.68
C LYS A 27 52.25 -24.58 1.48
N GLY A 28 51.41 -25.06 2.40
CA GLY A 28 49.95 -24.87 2.38
C GLY A 28 49.19 -25.72 1.36
N LEU A 29 49.85 -26.74 0.80
CA LEU A 29 49.23 -27.71 -0.13
C LEU A 29 48.33 -28.69 0.62
N LEU A 30 48.70 -29.03 1.86
CA LEU A 30 47.90 -29.85 2.77
C LEU A 30 47.21 -28.96 3.80
N LYS A 31 45.90 -29.13 3.98
CA LYS A 31 45.11 -28.45 5.03
C LYS A 31 44.97 -29.37 6.24
N PRO A 32 44.99 -28.85 7.48
CA PRO A 32 44.82 -29.68 8.67
C PRO A 32 43.41 -30.31 8.70
N GLY A 33 43.35 -31.63 8.55
CA GLY A 33 42.12 -32.43 8.54
C GLY A 33 42.28 -33.71 7.69
N LEU A 34 41.50 -34.75 8.01
CA LEU A 34 41.42 -35.97 7.21
C LEU A 34 40.68 -35.66 5.91
N ASN A 35 41.44 -35.34 4.85
CA ASN A 35 40.87 -35.02 3.55
C ASN A 35 40.71 -36.32 2.75
N GLU A 36 39.47 -36.80 2.62
CA GLU A 36 39.16 -37.81 1.60
C GLU A 36 39.09 -37.13 0.23
N GLU A 37 39.93 -37.56 -0.71
CA GLU A 37 39.83 -37.17 -2.11
C GLU A 37 38.55 -37.78 -2.71
N ILE A 38 37.42 -37.10 -2.51
CA ILE A 38 36.22 -37.42 -3.28
C ILE A 38 36.51 -36.93 -4.70
N GLU A 39 36.88 -37.86 -5.59
CA GLU A 39 36.95 -37.61 -7.02
C GLU A 39 35.65 -36.91 -7.43
N LYS A 40 35.77 -35.70 -8.00
CA LYS A 40 34.61 -34.98 -8.53
C LYS A 40 34.08 -35.81 -9.70
N VAL A 41 33.14 -36.71 -9.42
CA VAL A 41 32.44 -37.46 -10.46
C VAL A 41 31.64 -36.44 -11.28
N GLU A 42 32.24 -36.00 -12.38
CA GLU A 42 31.56 -35.16 -13.36
C GLU A 42 30.41 -35.98 -13.93
N LYS A 43 29.19 -35.67 -13.47
CA LYS A 43 27.97 -36.32 -13.96
C LYS A 43 27.86 -36.08 -15.46
N ARG A 44 28.11 -37.11 -16.25
CA ARG A 44 27.87 -37.09 -17.69
C ARG A 44 26.38 -37.20 -17.95
N TYR A 45 25.75 -36.08 -18.31
CA TYR A 45 24.34 -36.05 -18.69
C TYR A 45 24.19 -36.51 -20.15
N ALA A 46 23.98 -37.81 -20.36
CA ALA A 46 23.68 -38.34 -21.69
C ALA A 46 22.19 -38.15 -22.02
N ASN A 47 21.87 -37.39 -23.07
CA ASN A 47 20.51 -37.23 -23.57
C ASN A 47 20.12 -38.40 -24.49
N ASN A 48 19.81 -39.57 -23.92
CA ASN A 48 19.35 -40.71 -24.71
C ASN A 48 17.84 -40.58 -25.03
N VAL A 49 17.55 -39.91 -26.15
CA VAL A 49 16.18 -39.67 -26.62
C VAL A 49 15.46 -40.99 -26.99
N ALA A 50 16.17 -42.02 -27.43
CA ALA A 50 15.57 -43.29 -27.84
C ALA A 50 14.97 -44.03 -26.63
N ASP A 51 15.73 -44.15 -25.56
CA ASP A 51 15.28 -44.82 -24.33
C ASP A 51 14.14 -44.05 -23.66
N ILE A 52 14.20 -42.71 -23.63
CA ILE A 52 13.12 -41.86 -23.10
C ILE A 52 11.81 -42.10 -23.87
N LYS A 53 11.87 -42.21 -25.20
CA LYS A 53 10.69 -42.51 -26.02
C LYS A 53 10.15 -43.92 -25.77
N THR A 54 11.04 -44.90 -25.58
CA THR A 54 10.64 -46.28 -25.24
C THR A 54 9.94 -46.32 -23.88
N LYS A 55 10.50 -45.65 -22.87
CA LYS A 55 9.89 -45.52 -21.54
C LYS A 55 8.58 -44.73 -21.54
N LEU A 56 8.48 -43.67 -22.35
CA LEU A 56 7.21 -42.95 -22.52
C LEU A 56 6.12 -43.90 -23.01
N LYS A 57 6.40 -44.73 -24.03
CA LYS A 57 5.43 -45.70 -24.54
C LYS A 57 5.03 -46.76 -23.50
N GLU A 58 5.95 -47.16 -22.64
CA GLU A 58 5.69 -48.10 -21.53
C GLU A 58 4.74 -47.49 -20.49
N PHE A 59 4.92 -46.21 -20.14
CA PHE A 59 4.09 -45.51 -19.14
C PHE A 59 2.79 -44.90 -19.70
N GLN A 60 2.67 -44.75 -21.02
CA GLN A 60 1.54 -44.08 -21.63
C GLN A 60 0.26 -44.91 -21.47
N LEU A 61 -0.66 -44.40 -20.64
CA LEU A 61 -2.00 -44.95 -20.49
C LEU A 61 -2.85 -44.61 -21.73
N LYS A 62 -3.49 -45.62 -22.33
CA LYS A 62 -4.38 -45.49 -23.49
C LYS A 62 -5.84 -45.32 -23.05
N LEU A 63 -6.13 -44.26 -22.30
CA LEU A 63 -7.47 -43.97 -21.80
C LEU A 63 -8.18 -42.91 -22.66
N PRO A 64 -9.52 -42.93 -22.74
CA PRO A 64 -10.28 -41.82 -23.30
C PRO A 64 -9.95 -40.52 -22.56
N TRP A 65 -9.92 -39.41 -23.30
CA TRP A 65 -9.57 -38.09 -22.75
C TRP A 65 -10.44 -37.67 -21.55
N VAL A 66 -11.68 -38.14 -21.46
CA VAL A 66 -12.62 -37.83 -20.37
C VAL A 66 -12.13 -38.33 -19.01
N GLU A 67 -11.35 -39.41 -18.98
CA GLU A 67 -10.85 -40.00 -17.75
C GLU A 67 -9.58 -39.29 -17.24
N THR A 68 -8.79 -38.72 -18.14
CA THR A 68 -7.57 -37.99 -17.78
C THR A 68 -7.83 -36.50 -17.57
N LEU A 69 -8.74 -35.89 -18.35
CA LEU A 69 -9.05 -34.46 -18.38
C LEU A 69 -7.82 -33.55 -18.60
N ASP A 70 -6.73 -34.13 -19.11
CA ASP A 70 -5.47 -33.43 -19.31
C ASP A 70 -5.55 -32.48 -20.50
N LEU A 71 -5.05 -31.26 -20.31
CA LEU A 71 -5.04 -30.23 -21.35
C LEU A 71 -3.68 -29.56 -21.41
N VAL A 72 -3.07 -29.62 -22.60
CA VAL A 72 -1.87 -28.85 -22.93
C VAL A 72 -2.31 -27.63 -23.71
N THR A 73 -2.21 -26.46 -23.08
CA THR A 73 -2.67 -25.19 -23.67
C THR A 73 -1.59 -24.13 -23.64
N THR A 74 -1.63 -23.27 -24.67
CA THR A 74 -0.89 -22.01 -24.70
C THR A 74 -1.65 -20.94 -23.91
N VAL A 75 -1.01 -19.78 -23.68
CA VAL A 75 -1.66 -18.66 -22.99
C VAL A 75 -2.89 -18.16 -23.77
N ALA A 76 -4.01 -17.94 -23.08
CA ALA A 76 -5.20 -17.37 -23.69
C ALA A 76 -4.90 -15.98 -24.29
N PRO A 77 -5.44 -15.63 -25.48
CA PRO A 77 -5.27 -14.29 -26.03
C PRO A 77 -5.80 -13.25 -25.04
N MET A 78 -5.04 -12.16 -24.87
CA MET A 78 -5.43 -11.10 -23.95
C MET A 78 -6.74 -10.48 -24.44
N ALA A 79 -7.73 -10.32 -23.57
CA ALA A 79 -8.93 -9.57 -23.92
C ALA A 79 -8.55 -8.15 -24.37
N PRO A 80 -9.19 -7.61 -25.42
CA PRO A 80 -8.83 -6.32 -26.02
C PRO A 80 -8.87 -5.18 -24.98
N ASP A 81 -9.85 -5.18 -24.07
CA ASP A 81 -9.97 -4.17 -23.01
C ASP A 81 -8.78 -4.16 -22.04
N VAL A 82 -8.30 -5.36 -21.66
CA VAL A 82 -7.16 -5.52 -20.77
C VAL A 82 -5.87 -5.12 -21.48
N ALA A 83 -5.74 -5.45 -22.77
CA ALA A 83 -4.61 -5.02 -23.58
C ALA A 83 -4.54 -3.48 -23.68
N LEU A 84 -5.69 -2.81 -23.90
CA LEU A 84 -5.77 -1.35 -23.92
C LEU A 84 -5.39 -0.73 -22.57
N GLN A 85 -5.85 -1.29 -21.46
CA GLN A 85 -5.46 -0.82 -20.12
C GLN A 85 -3.95 -0.97 -19.87
N ILE A 86 -3.35 -2.08 -20.29
CA ILE A 86 -1.90 -2.29 -20.18
C ILE A 86 -1.15 -1.25 -21.03
N GLN A 87 -1.61 -0.97 -22.25
CA GLN A 87 -1.00 0.08 -23.09
C GLN A 87 -1.12 1.47 -22.45
N GLN A 88 -2.31 1.84 -21.96
CA GLN A 88 -2.52 3.12 -21.27
C GLN A 88 -1.66 3.27 -20.02
N THR A 89 -1.50 2.19 -19.24
CA THR A 89 -0.64 2.22 -18.05
C THR A 89 0.84 2.31 -18.41
N ALA A 90 1.28 1.65 -19.50
CA ALA A 90 2.63 1.79 -20.03
C ALA A 90 2.91 3.23 -20.50
N ILE A 91 1.99 3.85 -21.23
CA ILE A 91 2.09 5.27 -21.66
C ILE A 91 2.16 6.18 -20.44
N ARG A 92 1.28 5.97 -19.44
CA ARG A 92 1.29 6.77 -18.20
C ARG A 92 2.61 6.63 -17.45
N ARG A 93 3.18 5.42 -17.38
CA ARG A 93 4.50 5.19 -16.77
C ARG A 93 5.62 5.90 -17.54
N LYS A 94 5.61 5.83 -18.86
CA LYS A 94 6.58 6.54 -19.72
C LYS A 94 6.53 8.05 -19.46
N ASN A 95 5.32 8.62 -19.46
CA ASN A 95 5.13 10.05 -19.17
C ASN A 95 5.59 10.42 -17.75
N LEU A 96 5.38 9.56 -16.75
CA LEU A 96 5.87 9.78 -15.38
C LEU A 96 7.40 9.74 -15.30
N GLN A 97 8.03 8.82 -16.04
CA GLN A 97 9.48 8.68 -16.10
C GLN A 97 10.14 9.93 -16.72
N GLU A 98 9.59 10.41 -17.85
CA GLU A 98 10.08 11.61 -18.53
C GLU A 98 9.89 12.87 -17.68
N ASN A 99 8.80 12.96 -16.92
CA ASN A 99 8.51 14.11 -16.06
C ASN A 99 9.20 14.04 -14.68
N SER A 100 9.72 12.88 -14.24
CA SER A 100 10.41 12.76 -12.96
C SER A 100 11.92 12.99 -13.12
N LYS A 101 12.34 14.25 -13.18
CA LYS A 101 13.76 14.60 -13.05
C LYS A 101 14.23 14.26 -11.63
N GLY A 102 14.89 13.11 -11.44
CA GLY A 102 15.66 12.80 -10.22
C GLY A 102 15.15 11.68 -9.30
N LYS A 103 14.19 10.83 -9.69
CA LYS A 103 13.91 9.59 -8.95
C LYS A 103 14.72 8.44 -9.54
N GLN A 104 15.35 7.64 -8.67
CA GLN A 104 15.99 6.37 -9.04
C GLN A 104 14.96 5.50 -9.77
N VAL A 105 15.16 5.32 -11.07
CA VAL A 105 14.31 4.46 -11.91
C VAL A 105 14.85 3.05 -11.74
N TYR A 106 14.11 2.22 -11.02
CA TYR A 106 14.43 0.80 -10.94
C TYR A 106 14.08 0.14 -12.27
N ASP A 107 14.97 -0.70 -12.81
CA ASP A 107 14.72 -1.44 -14.06
C ASP A 107 13.52 -2.39 -13.86
N PRO A 108 12.41 -2.21 -14.59
CA PRO A 108 11.23 -3.07 -14.46
C PRO A 108 11.49 -4.56 -14.70
N THR A 109 12.60 -4.91 -15.35
CA THR A 109 13.01 -6.29 -15.61
C THR A 109 13.58 -6.96 -14.36
N ASN A 110 14.17 -6.18 -13.46
CA ASN A 110 14.79 -6.69 -12.24
C ASN A 110 13.81 -6.68 -11.05
N ASP A 111 12.56 -6.23 -11.21
CA ASP A 111 11.69 -5.94 -10.07
C ASP A 111 11.01 -7.25 -9.68
N PRO A 112 11.35 -7.85 -8.52
CA PRO A 112 10.80 -9.13 -8.13
C PRO A 112 9.28 -9.09 -8.01
N VAL A 113 8.71 -7.95 -7.59
CA VAL A 113 7.25 -7.81 -7.42
C VAL A 113 6.54 -7.73 -8.77
N LEU A 114 7.08 -6.96 -9.71
CA LEU A 114 6.49 -6.85 -11.04
C LEU A 114 6.62 -8.15 -11.82
N ASN A 115 7.75 -8.85 -11.67
CA ASN A 115 7.98 -10.14 -12.28
C ASN A 115 7.04 -11.21 -11.72
N GLU A 116 6.82 -11.23 -10.40
CA GLU A 116 5.82 -12.09 -9.78
C GLU A 116 4.42 -11.83 -10.33
N PHE A 117 4.00 -10.56 -10.41
CA PHE A 117 2.69 -10.23 -10.97
C PHE A 117 2.53 -10.64 -12.43
N LYS A 118 3.57 -10.46 -13.26
CA LYS A 118 3.58 -10.92 -14.65
C LYS A 118 3.46 -12.44 -14.73
N ARG A 119 4.21 -13.16 -13.89
CA ARG A 119 4.19 -14.63 -13.82
C ARG A 119 2.81 -15.14 -13.42
N GLU A 120 2.25 -14.62 -12.33
CA GLU A 120 0.90 -14.98 -11.87
C GLU A 120 -0.17 -14.72 -12.93
N ASN A 121 -0.07 -13.60 -13.67
CA ASN A 121 -1.00 -13.30 -14.76
C ASN A 121 -0.87 -14.30 -15.92
N LEU A 122 0.35 -14.71 -16.28
CA LEU A 122 0.57 -15.73 -17.31
C LEU A 122 -0.01 -17.09 -16.89
N ILE A 123 0.22 -17.52 -15.66
CA ILE A 123 -0.34 -18.76 -15.11
C ILE A 123 -1.87 -18.70 -15.13
N HIS A 124 -2.45 -17.57 -14.69
CA HIS A 124 -3.89 -17.36 -14.70
C HIS A 124 -4.47 -17.44 -16.12
N ARG A 125 -3.82 -16.82 -17.12
CA ARG A 125 -4.27 -16.85 -18.53
C ARG A 125 -4.13 -18.23 -19.17
N GLN A 126 -3.09 -18.98 -18.83
CA GLN A 126 -2.93 -20.36 -19.29
C GLN A 126 -4.04 -21.24 -18.71
N ALA A 127 -4.30 -21.13 -17.41
CA ALA A 127 -5.40 -21.83 -16.75
C ALA A 127 -6.76 -21.44 -17.35
N GLN A 128 -6.97 -20.16 -17.67
CA GLN A 128 -8.19 -19.70 -18.34
C GLN A 128 -8.38 -20.34 -19.72
N SER A 129 -7.31 -20.46 -20.52
CA SER A 129 -7.37 -21.15 -21.82
C SER A 129 -7.77 -22.61 -21.65
N ALA A 130 -7.13 -23.32 -20.71
CA ALA A 130 -7.45 -24.71 -20.41
C ALA A 130 -8.91 -24.88 -19.99
N VAL A 131 -9.43 -23.99 -19.15
CA VAL A 131 -10.84 -24.04 -18.72
C VAL A 131 -11.79 -23.83 -19.89
N LEU A 132 -11.52 -22.88 -20.79
CA LEU A 132 -12.37 -22.63 -21.96
C LEU A 132 -12.40 -23.83 -22.90
N ASP A 133 -11.23 -24.39 -23.21
CA ASP A 133 -11.12 -25.55 -24.10
C ASP A 133 -11.71 -26.82 -23.45
N GLY A 134 -11.46 -27.04 -22.16
CA GLY A 134 -11.97 -28.18 -21.41
C GLY A 134 -13.49 -28.16 -21.28
N ILE A 135 -14.07 -27.00 -20.93
CA ILE A 135 -15.52 -26.84 -20.86
C ILE A 135 -16.16 -27.10 -22.22
N LYS A 136 -15.53 -26.65 -23.32
CA LYS A 136 -16.04 -26.91 -24.68
C LYS A 136 -16.11 -28.42 -24.94
N ARG A 137 -15.01 -29.15 -24.74
CA ARG A 137 -14.96 -30.61 -24.96
C ARG A 137 -15.94 -31.38 -24.05
N LEU A 138 -16.10 -30.97 -22.80
CA LEU A 138 -17.06 -31.60 -21.87
C LEU A 138 -18.51 -31.37 -22.29
N LYS A 139 -18.83 -30.18 -22.83
CA LYS A 139 -20.15 -29.89 -23.38
C LYS A 139 -20.45 -30.72 -24.63
N ASP A 140 -19.47 -30.91 -25.51
CA ASP A 140 -19.61 -31.76 -26.70
C ASP A 140 -19.95 -33.21 -26.32
N LEU A 141 -19.50 -33.65 -25.13
CA LEU A 141 -19.79 -34.96 -24.54
C LEU A 141 -21.05 -34.98 -23.65
N ASN A 142 -21.81 -33.89 -23.60
CA ASN A 142 -23.02 -33.71 -22.78
C ASN A 142 -22.82 -33.88 -21.26
N ILE A 143 -21.63 -33.55 -20.74
CA ILE A 143 -21.33 -33.59 -19.30
C ILE A 143 -21.61 -32.22 -18.67
N SER A 144 -22.40 -32.20 -17.59
CA SER A 144 -22.67 -30.97 -16.83
C SER A 144 -21.42 -30.52 -16.07
N THR A 145 -20.97 -29.29 -16.31
CA THR A 145 -19.73 -28.75 -15.73
C THR A 145 -19.94 -27.77 -14.58
N ARG A 146 -21.14 -27.17 -14.46
CA ARG A 146 -21.41 -26.14 -13.44
C ARG A 146 -21.97 -26.79 -12.18
N ARG A 147 -21.33 -26.53 -11.04
CA ARG A 147 -21.85 -26.87 -9.71
C ARG A 147 -23.14 -26.10 -9.43
N PRO A 148 -24.28 -26.79 -9.18
CA PRO A 148 -25.51 -26.14 -8.73
C PRO A 148 -25.34 -25.51 -7.35
N ASP A 149 -26.03 -24.40 -7.09
CA ASP A 149 -25.95 -23.70 -5.80
C ASP A 149 -26.62 -24.48 -4.66
N ASP A 150 -27.58 -25.35 -5.00
CA ASP A 150 -28.33 -26.22 -4.07
C ASP A 150 -27.65 -27.57 -3.81
N PHE A 151 -26.49 -27.82 -4.42
CA PHE A 151 -25.74 -29.06 -4.20
C PHE A 151 -24.71 -28.88 -3.07
N PHE A 152 -25.09 -29.30 -1.86
CA PHE A 152 -24.26 -29.26 -0.66
C PHE A 152 -23.45 -30.55 -0.50
N ALA A 153 -22.20 -30.51 -0.94
CA ALA A 153 -21.20 -31.54 -0.72
C ALA A 153 -20.00 -30.94 0.02
N GLU A 154 -19.17 -31.79 0.62
CA GLU A 154 -17.96 -31.36 1.30
C GLU A 154 -17.03 -30.61 0.33
N MET A 155 -16.60 -29.40 0.74
CA MET A 155 -15.71 -28.55 -0.04
C MET A 155 -14.30 -28.63 0.54
N ALA A 156 -13.27 -28.37 -0.28
CA ALA A 156 -11.86 -28.40 0.16
C ALA A 156 -11.53 -27.46 1.34
N LYS A 157 -12.36 -26.46 1.61
CA LYS A 157 -12.25 -25.55 2.76
C LYS A 157 -13.59 -25.45 3.47
N THR A 158 -13.56 -25.44 4.80
CA THR A 158 -14.76 -25.31 5.63
C THR A 158 -15.40 -23.92 5.50
N ASP A 159 -16.72 -23.87 5.67
CA ASP A 159 -17.46 -22.60 5.61
C ASP A 159 -17.02 -21.62 6.70
N GLU A 160 -16.67 -22.10 7.88
CA GLU A 160 -16.15 -21.25 8.96
C GLU A 160 -14.84 -20.55 8.53
N HIS A 161 -13.95 -21.27 7.85
CA HIS A 161 -12.72 -20.68 7.30
C HIS A 161 -13.06 -19.62 6.23
N MET A 162 -13.98 -19.90 5.32
CA MET A 162 -14.39 -18.95 4.28
C MET A 162 -15.11 -17.72 4.84
N GLN A 163 -15.87 -17.86 5.93
CA GLN A 163 -16.45 -16.71 6.64
C GLN A 163 -15.37 -15.81 7.25
N LYS A 164 -14.29 -16.38 7.81
CA LYS A 164 -13.13 -15.59 8.31
C LYS A 164 -12.46 -14.83 7.16
N VAL A 165 -12.26 -15.47 6.00
CA VAL A 165 -11.72 -14.81 4.80
C VAL A 165 -12.62 -13.67 4.33
N ARG A 166 -13.94 -13.89 4.25
CA ARG A 166 -14.91 -12.85 3.86
C ARG A 166 -14.89 -11.66 4.81
N LYS A 167 -14.85 -11.89 6.13
CA LYS A 167 -14.75 -10.82 7.14
C LYS A 167 -13.50 -9.96 6.93
N ASN A 168 -12.36 -10.60 6.68
CA ASN A 168 -11.10 -9.89 6.40
C ASN A 168 -11.14 -9.09 5.10
N LEU A 169 -11.77 -9.63 4.05
CA LEU A 169 -11.93 -8.92 2.78
C LEU A 169 -12.81 -7.68 2.94
N MET A 170 -13.96 -7.81 3.62
CA MET A 170 -14.86 -6.70 3.93
C MET A 170 -14.17 -5.62 4.78
N ALA A 171 -13.37 -6.03 5.77
CA ALA A 171 -12.60 -5.10 6.59
C ALA A 171 -11.56 -4.32 5.77
N LYS A 172 -10.86 -4.97 4.83
CA LYS A 172 -9.91 -4.32 3.91
C LYS A 172 -10.61 -3.33 2.99
N GLN A 173 -11.73 -3.72 2.38
CA GLN A 173 -12.53 -2.83 1.53
C GLN A 173 -13.04 -1.61 2.31
N ALA A 174 -13.57 -1.81 3.52
CA ALA A 174 -14.01 -0.72 4.39
C ALA A 174 -12.85 0.21 4.79
N SER A 175 -11.65 -0.34 5.03
CA SER A 175 -10.45 0.46 5.30
C SER A 175 -10.05 1.33 4.09
N GLN A 176 -9.99 0.74 2.89
CA GLN A 176 -9.68 1.47 1.65
C GLN A 176 -10.71 2.57 1.37
N ALA A 177 -12.01 2.25 1.45
CA ALA A 177 -13.08 3.23 1.26
C ALA A 177 -13.01 4.38 2.28
N ARG A 178 -12.61 4.12 3.53
CA ARG A 178 -12.39 5.17 4.53
C ARG A 178 -11.22 6.08 4.14
N VAL A 179 -10.10 5.52 3.71
CA VAL A 179 -8.93 6.30 3.27
C VAL A 179 -9.28 7.18 2.07
N GLU A 180 -10.01 6.64 1.09
CA GLU A 180 -10.48 7.38 -0.09
C GLU A 180 -11.45 8.50 0.29
N LYS A 181 -12.43 8.23 1.15
CA LYS A 181 -13.34 9.27 1.69
C LYS A 181 -12.58 10.38 2.40
N VAL A 182 -11.57 10.03 3.21
CA VAL A 182 -10.72 11.02 3.89
C VAL A 182 -9.93 11.86 2.88
N ARG A 183 -9.40 11.24 1.82
CA ARG A 183 -8.71 11.97 0.74
C ARG A 183 -9.65 12.93 0.02
N GLN A 184 -10.84 12.47 -0.36
CA GLN A 184 -11.87 13.30 -1.00
C GLN A 184 -12.26 14.49 -0.11
N LEU A 185 -12.48 14.26 1.20
CA LEU A 185 -12.79 15.33 2.15
C LEU A 185 -11.66 16.36 2.29
N ARG A 186 -10.40 15.93 2.23
CA ARG A 186 -9.24 16.84 2.25
C ARG A 186 -9.18 17.68 0.98
N ASP A 187 -9.41 17.08 -0.17
CA ASP A 187 -9.36 17.77 -1.46
C ASP A 187 -10.54 18.75 -1.62
N GLN A 188 -11.74 18.36 -1.18
CA GLN A 188 -12.89 19.26 -1.07
C GLN A 188 -12.59 20.46 -0.17
N LYS A 189 -11.94 20.26 0.98
CA LYS A 189 -11.53 21.38 1.88
C LYS A 189 -10.50 22.31 1.22
N LYS A 190 -9.57 21.78 0.43
CA LYS A 190 -8.59 22.60 -0.31
C LYS A 190 -9.27 23.42 -1.40
N MET A 191 -10.16 22.80 -2.18
CA MET A 191 -10.93 23.47 -3.22
C MET A 191 -11.85 24.54 -2.63
N ALA A 192 -12.56 24.23 -1.54
CA ALA A 192 -13.42 25.20 -0.86
C ALA A 192 -12.64 26.45 -0.40
N LYS A 193 -11.40 26.28 0.09
CA LYS A 193 -10.53 27.42 0.45
C LYS A 193 -10.13 28.25 -0.77
N ARG A 194 -9.76 27.62 -1.89
CA ARG A 194 -9.43 28.32 -3.14
C ARG A 194 -10.63 29.09 -3.67
N VAL A 195 -11.78 28.44 -3.76
CA VAL A 195 -13.05 29.07 -4.17
C VAL A 195 -13.40 30.26 -3.29
N GLN A 196 -13.21 30.17 -1.97
CA GLN A 196 -13.43 31.31 -1.06
C GLN A 196 -12.48 32.49 -1.31
N ILE A 197 -11.25 32.24 -1.73
CA ILE A 197 -10.29 33.29 -2.09
C ILE A 197 -10.66 33.87 -3.45
N ASP A 198 -10.91 33.03 -4.45
CA ASP A 198 -11.25 33.43 -5.82
C ASP A 198 -12.55 34.24 -5.86
N THR A 199 -13.55 33.85 -5.07
CA THR A 199 -14.80 34.62 -4.93
C THR A 199 -14.58 35.99 -4.33
N LYS A 200 -13.69 36.14 -3.34
CA LYS A 200 -13.33 37.46 -2.78
C LYS A 200 -12.53 38.30 -3.77
N LEU A 201 -11.57 37.70 -4.48
CA LEU A 201 -10.81 38.39 -5.52
C LEU A 201 -11.71 38.85 -6.66
N LYS A 202 -12.63 38.00 -7.11
CA LYS A 202 -13.65 38.33 -8.10
C LYS A 202 -14.55 39.48 -7.62
N GLN A 203 -15.08 39.41 -6.41
CA GLN A 203 -15.86 40.52 -5.82
C GLN A 203 -15.08 41.84 -5.75
N ALA A 204 -13.78 41.79 -5.44
CA ALA A 204 -12.94 42.99 -5.41
C ALA A 204 -12.66 43.53 -6.82
N ALA A 205 -12.44 42.65 -7.80
CA ALA A 205 -12.29 43.01 -9.20
C ALA A 205 -13.56 43.62 -9.77
N ASP A 206 -14.72 43.00 -9.53
CA ASP A 206 -16.04 43.49 -9.94
C ASP A 206 -16.31 44.88 -9.34
N LYS A 207 -16.02 45.08 -8.04
CA LYS A 207 -16.11 46.41 -7.39
C LYS A 207 -15.17 47.43 -8.01
N LYS A 208 -13.94 47.04 -8.35
CA LYS A 208 -12.95 47.94 -8.98
C LYS A 208 -13.42 48.35 -10.38
N GLN A 209 -13.91 47.40 -11.17
CA GLN A 209 -14.47 47.63 -12.50
C GLN A 209 -15.70 48.55 -12.43
N MET A 210 -16.62 48.29 -11.51
CA MET A 210 -17.79 49.13 -11.26
C MET A 210 -17.39 50.57 -10.86
N MET A 211 -16.40 50.72 -9.96
CA MET A 211 -15.89 52.04 -9.56
C MET A 211 -15.17 52.77 -10.70
N GLU A 212 -14.50 52.04 -11.60
CA GLU A 212 -13.88 52.62 -12.80
C GLU A 212 -14.94 53.09 -13.81
N GLN A 213 -15.97 52.28 -14.05
CA GLN A 213 -17.12 52.65 -14.89
C GLN A 213 -17.83 53.90 -14.32
N LEU A 214 -18.10 53.96 -13.02
CA LEU A 214 -18.63 55.15 -12.34
C LEU A 214 -17.73 56.39 -12.51
N LYS A 215 -16.41 56.23 -12.40
CA LYS A 215 -15.45 57.33 -12.64
C LYS A 215 -15.43 57.79 -14.09
N ARG A 216 -15.62 56.89 -15.07
CA ARG A 216 -15.71 57.22 -16.50
C ARG A 216 -16.98 58.00 -16.82
N VAL A 217 -18.13 57.57 -16.29
CA VAL A 217 -19.42 58.28 -16.41
C VAL A 217 -19.35 59.66 -15.74
N ARG A 218 -18.82 59.74 -14.50
CA ARG A 218 -18.64 61.03 -13.79
C ARG A 218 -17.74 62.02 -14.53
N LYS A 219 -16.75 61.53 -15.30
CA LYS A 219 -15.85 62.35 -16.13
C LYS A 219 -16.43 62.66 -17.52
N GLY A 220 -17.67 62.27 -17.81
CA GLY A 220 -18.34 62.53 -19.09
C GLY A 220 -17.79 61.74 -20.28
N LYS A 221 -17.00 60.68 -20.05
CA LYS A 221 -16.36 59.91 -21.12
C LYS A 221 -17.24 58.77 -21.67
N SER A 222 -18.32 58.41 -21.00
CA SER A 222 -19.34 57.49 -21.52
C SER A 222 -20.71 57.83 -20.93
N THR A 223 -21.76 57.73 -21.74
CA THR A 223 -23.17 57.92 -21.35
C THR A 223 -23.90 56.60 -21.07
N ASP A 224 -23.22 55.46 -21.30
CA ASP A 224 -23.79 54.12 -21.15
C ASP A 224 -23.97 53.77 -19.67
N LEU A 225 -25.23 53.66 -19.23
CA LEU A 225 -25.64 53.33 -17.86
C LEU A 225 -26.00 51.85 -17.68
N ASP A 226 -25.70 51.01 -18.68
CA ASP A 226 -26.13 49.61 -18.76
C ASP A 226 -25.63 48.74 -17.57
N PHE A 227 -24.50 49.12 -16.94
CA PHE A 227 -23.97 48.44 -15.75
C PHE A 227 -24.89 48.51 -14.50
N LEU A 228 -25.87 49.43 -14.48
CA LEU A 228 -26.85 49.57 -13.39
C LEU A 228 -28.07 48.65 -13.55
N ASP A 229 -28.40 48.20 -14.76
CA ASP A 229 -29.61 47.41 -15.02
C ASP A 229 -29.40 45.90 -14.82
N ASP A 230 -28.15 45.41 -14.96
CA ASP A 230 -27.78 44.02 -14.65
C ASP A 230 -28.12 43.58 -13.20
N ASN A 231 -28.22 44.53 -12.27
CA ASN A 231 -28.57 44.27 -10.86
C ASN A 231 -30.04 44.52 -10.51
N LYS A 232 -30.85 45.14 -11.38
CA LYS A 232 -32.27 45.42 -11.09
C LYS A 232 -33.19 44.25 -11.41
N GLY A 233 -32.78 43.32 -12.28
CA GLY A 233 -33.58 42.14 -12.65
C GLY A 233 -33.60 40.99 -11.63
N LYS A 234 -32.86 41.05 -10.52
CA LYS A 234 -32.75 39.94 -9.54
C LYS A 234 -33.03 40.33 -8.09
N VAL A 235 -33.84 41.35 -7.86
CA VAL A 235 -34.45 41.55 -6.53
C VAL A 235 -35.69 40.66 -6.42
N ASN A 236 -35.48 39.35 -6.37
CA ASN A 236 -36.49 38.47 -5.79
C ASN A 236 -36.59 38.86 -4.32
N LYS A 237 -37.66 39.58 -3.97
CA LYS A 237 -38.19 39.71 -2.60
C LYS A 237 -38.60 38.33 -2.08
N GLY A 238 -37.64 37.43 -1.93
CA GLY A 238 -37.80 36.19 -1.20
C GLY A 238 -37.71 36.53 0.28
N ASN A 239 -38.86 36.47 0.96
CA ASN A 239 -39.01 36.51 2.41
C ASN A 239 -37.71 36.18 3.16
N VAL A 240 -37.16 37.18 3.85
CA VAL A 240 -36.08 36.99 4.83
C VAL A 240 -36.66 36.17 5.98
N LYS A 241 -36.70 34.85 5.81
CA LYS A 241 -36.95 33.92 6.90
C LYS A 241 -35.74 34.05 7.82
N ASN A 242 -35.96 34.70 8.96
CA ASN A 242 -35.05 34.73 10.10
C ASN A 242 -34.38 33.36 10.24
N LYS A 243 -33.07 33.28 9.95
CA LYS A 243 -32.29 32.06 10.13
C LYS A 243 -32.43 31.65 11.59
N VAL A 244 -33.15 30.55 11.83
CA VAL A 244 -33.34 29.99 13.17
C VAL A 244 -31.96 29.73 13.76
N ASN A 245 -31.72 30.31 14.94
CA ASN A 245 -30.44 30.21 15.63
C ASN A 245 -30.12 28.73 15.89
N LYS A 246 -29.12 28.17 15.22
CA LYS A 246 -28.73 26.74 15.35
C LYS A 246 -28.42 26.34 16.79
N ARG A 247 -28.01 27.28 17.65
CA ARG A 247 -27.83 27.03 19.09
C ARG A 247 -29.15 26.82 19.82
N ARG A 248 -30.23 27.45 19.36
CA ARG A 248 -31.58 27.26 19.89
C ARG A 248 -32.14 25.92 19.43
N VAL A 249 -32.01 25.58 18.14
CA VAL A 249 -32.41 24.25 17.61
C VAL A 249 -31.72 23.11 18.37
N MET A 250 -30.41 23.17 18.57
CA MET A 250 -29.68 22.12 19.30
C MET A 250 -30.10 22.06 20.78
N LYS A 251 -30.45 23.20 21.39
CA LYS A 251 -31.00 23.23 22.75
C LYS A 251 -32.41 22.68 22.80
N ASP A 252 -33.24 22.96 21.80
CA ASP A 252 -34.61 22.47 21.71
C ASP A 252 -34.64 20.96 21.40
N GLU A 253 -33.68 20.44 20.63
CA GLU A 253 -33.48 19.00 20.43
C GLU A 253 -32.99 18.32 21.73
N LYS A 254 -32.00 18.91 22.40
CA LYS A 254 -31.41 18.35 23.63
C LYS A 254 -32.34 18.48 24.83
N PHE A 255 -33.13 19.54 24.88
CA PHE A 255 -33.90 19.95 26.06
C PHE A 255 -35.40 20.12 25.80
N GLY A 256 -35.94 19.90 24.61
CA GLY A 256 -37.36 20.07 24.30
C GLY A 256 -37.87 21.51 24.48
N PHE A 257 -38.91 21.87 23.73
CA PHE A 257 -39.56 23.18 23.89
C PHE A 257 -40.63 23.09 24.99
N GLY A 258 -40.24 23.37 26.24
CA GLY A 258 -41.21 23.67 27.32
C GLY A 258 -42.18 22.56 27.76
N GLY A 259 -41.89 21.27 27.54
CA GLY A 259 -42.74 20.13 27.96
C GLY A 259 -42.09 19.19 28.99
N LYS A 260 -42.90 18.52 29.82
CA LYS A 260 -42.48 17.64 30.95
C LYS A 260 -41.52 16.52 30.50
N LYS A 261 -40.31 16.50 31.09
CA LYS A 261 -39.22 15.53 30.83
C LYS A 261 -39.18 14.36 31.83
N LYS A 262 -40.28 13.67 32.06
CA LYS A 262 -40.20 12.45 32.87
C LYS A 262 -39.74 11.30 31.96
N GLY A 263 -38.45 10.96 32.03
CA GLY A 263 -37.91 9.73 31.45
C GLY A 263 -36.71 9.89 30.50
N SER A 264 -36.58 11.02 29.79
CA SER A 264 -35.49 11.22 28.81
C SER A 264 -34.10 11.46 29.43
N LYS A 265 -34.01 11.53 30.76
CA LYS A 265 -32.76 11.60 31.53
C LYS A 265 -32.42 10.27 32.22
N LEU A 266 -33.23 9.22 32.04
CA LEU A 266 -32.93 7.90 32.57
C LEU A 266 -31.87 7.24 31.70
N ASN A 267 -30.88 6.61 32.33
CA ASN A 267 -29.86 5.86 31.63
C ASN A 267 -30.49 4.62 31.00
N THR A 268 -30.41 4.48 29.67
CA THR A 268 -30.75 3.24 28.97
C THR A 268 -29.57 2.27 29.03
N ARG A 269 -29.81 0.96 28.86
CA ARG A 269 -28.77 -0.08 28.85
C ARG A 269 -27.67 0.16 27.80
N GLU A 270 -28.01 0.85 26.71
CA GLU A 270 -27.06 1.27 25.68
C GLU A 270 -26.22 2.48 26.11
N SER A 271 -26.78 3.39 26.92
CA SER A 271 -26.05 4.56 27.43
C SER A 271 -25.01 4.24 28.51
N SER A 272 -25.15 3.13 29.25
CA SER A 272 -24.18 2.70 30.25
C SER A 272 -22.97 1.96 29.65
N SER A 273 -23.09 1.43 28.44
CA SER A 273 -22.04 0.64 27.76
C SER A 273 -21.26 1.42 26.70
N GLN A 274 -21.71 2.62 26.29
CA GLN A 274 -20.96 3.46 25.35
C GLN A 274 -19.87 4.29 26.05
N MET A 275 -18.62 3.85 25.91
CA MET A 275 -17.42 4.62 26.30
C MET A 275 -16.79 5.40 25.13
N ASP A 276 -17.35 5.31 23.92
CA ASP A 276 -16.81 5.94 22.69
C ASP A 276 -16.85 7.49 22.70
N GLY A 277 -17.60 8.09 23.63
CA GLY A 277 -17.62 9.54 23.87
C GLY A 277 -16.53 10.05 24.82
N PHE A 278 -15.81 9.16 25.54
CA PHE A 278 -14.76 9.55 26.46
C PHE A 278 -13.45 9.80 25.71
N ASN A 279 -13.37 10.97 25.08
CA ASN A 279 -12.13 11.42 24.47
C ASN A 279 -11.14 11.85 25.56
N SER A 280 -10.37 10.91 26.12
CA SER A 280 -9.32 11.16 27.13
C SER A 280 -8.26 12.17 26.64
N SER A 281 -8.17 12.38 25.32
CA SER A 281 -7.30 13.36 24.68
C SER A 281 -7.87 14.79 24.67
N ALA A 282 -9.19 14.98 24.84
CA ALA A 282 -9.82 16.30 24.81
C ALA A 282 -9.66 17.11 26.11
N LYS A 283 -9.23 16.45 27.21
CA LYS A 283 -8.86 17.12 28.48
C LYS A 283 -7.35 17.34 28.65
N LYS A 284 -6.51 16.93 27.69
CA LYS A 284 -5.07 17.30 27.67
C LYS A 284 -4.78 18.43 26.67
N LYS A 285 -5.51 19.55 26.81
CA LYS A 285 -4.90 20.86 26.52
C LYS A 285 -4.45 21.44 27.85
N PRO A 286 -3.14 21.58 28.12
CA PRO A 286 -2.72 22.41 29.24
C PRO A 286 -3.20 23.84 28.95
N PHE A 287 -4.10 24.32 29.79
CA PHE A 287 -4.41 25.75 29.88
C PHE A 287 -3.13 26.43 30.37
N ASN A 288 -2.36 26.94 29.41
CA ASN A 288 -1.11 27.65 29.67
C ASN A 288 -1.44 29.05 30.19
N PHE A 289 -1.86 29.15 31.45
CA PHE A 289 -1.88 30.41 32.19
C PHE A 289 -0.44 30.78 32.59
N LYS A 290 0.35 31.21 31.60
CA LYS A 290 1.65 31.89 31.78
C LYS A 290 2.16 32.37 30.42
N SER A 291 1.60 33.47 29.91
CA SER A 291 2.35 34.51 29.20
C SER A 291 1.41 35.63 28.77
N LYS A 292 1.91 36.86 28.93
CA LYS A 292 1.26 38.17 28.69
C LYS A 292 0.36 38.70 29.79
N GLN A 293 0.96 38.91 30.97
CA GLN A 293 0.65 40.10 31.77
C GLN A 293 1.42 41.30 31.19
N PHE A 294 0.62 42.28 30.77
CA PHE A 294 0.85 43.72 30.85
C PHE A 294 2.13 44.15 31.59
N THR A 295 3.06 44.76 30.86
CA THR A 295 4.22 45.47 31.40
C THR A 295 3.87 46.93 31.65
N PRO A 296 3.86 47.42 32.90
CA PRO A 296 4.17 48.80 33.20
C PRO A 296 5.70 48.94 33.41
N ASN A 297 6.28 49.98 32.82
CA ASN A 297 7.68 50.38 32.99
C ASN A 297 8.10 50.43 34.47
N ASN A 298 9.22 49.80 34.85
CA ASN A 298 10.35 50.51 35.50
C ASN A 298 11.55 49.60 35.87
N LYS A 299 12.73 50.05 35.40
CA LYS A 299 14.09 49.99 35.97
C LYS A 299 14.57 48.74 36.75
N LYS A 300 15.58 48.08 36.16
CA LYS A 300 16.49 47.10 36.78
C LYS A 300 17.17 47.67 38.05
N LYS A 301 17.11 46.93 39.16
CA LYS A 301 18.13 46.95 40.22
C LYS A 301 18.73 45.56 40.35
N ASN A 302 20.05 45.45 40.16
CA ASN A 302 20.81 44.21 40.32
C ASN A 302 20.79 43.75 41.79
N GLN A 303 20.35 42.52 42.05
CA GLN A 303 20.56 41.86 43.34
C GLN A 303 21.63 40.77 43.24
N ARG A 304 22.52 40.81 44.24
CA ARG A 304 23.79 40.05 44.34
C ARG A 304 23.56 38.53 44.44
N PRO A 305 24.44 37.70 43.84
CA PRO A 305 24.35 36.24 43.98
C PRO A 305 24.61 35.77 45.42
N GLY A 306 23.80 34.81 45.87
CA GLY A 306 23.74 34.30 47.23
C GLY A 306 24.97 33.53 47.70
N LYS A 307 25.03 33.27 49.02
CA LYS A 307 26.19 32.78 49.78
C LYS A 307 26.87 31.51 49.23
N SER A 308 26.15 30.61 48.55
CA SER A 308 26.74 29.41 47.94
C SER A 308 27.67 29.74 46.77
N LYS A 309 27.35 30.77 45.96
CA LYS A 309 28.18 31.23 44.84
C LYS A 309 29.44 31.99 45.27
N ARG A 310 29.57 32.37 46.56
CA ARG A 310 30.78 33.04 47.08
C ARG A 310 31.88 32.06 47.52
N LYS A 311 31.56 30.81 47.87
CA LYS A 311 32.58 29.83 48.30
C LYS A 311 33.37 29.22 47.13
N ASN A 312 32.77 29.09 45.95
CA ASN A 312 33.46 28.54 44.77
C ASN A 312 34.34 29.56 44.02
N ALA A 313 34.47 30.79 44.52
CA ALA A 313 35.33 31.83 43.93
C ALA A 313 36.63 32.07 44.73
N LYS A 314 36.94 31.21 45.70
CA LYS A 314 38.25 31.18 46.38
C LYS A 314 38.80 29.76 46.39
N ARG A 315 39.35 29.34 45.26
CA ARG A 315 40.61 28.62 45.14
C ARG A 315 41.06 28.70 43.69
#